data_AF-A0A937MCG7-F1
#
_entry.id   AF-A0A937MCG7-F1
#
_cell.length_a   1.000
_cell.length_b   1.000
_cell.length_c   1.000
_cell.angle_alpha   90.00
_cell.angle_beta   90.00
_cell.angle_gamma   90.00
#
_symmetry.space_group_name_H-M   'P 1'
#
loop_
_entity.id
_entity.type
_entity.pdbx_description
1 polymer ?
#
loop_
_entity_poly.entity_id
_entity_poly.type
_entity_poly.pdbx_seq_one_letter_code
_entity_poly.pdbx_strand_id
1 'polypeptide(L)'
;MTKADFLTGIALVAFSTMVAVESWRMPRFENTNVNPYSVPGIVPGLLAIIIMILGGVLIVRSISRGGHRLGWTARSVTSTLAAPENKRLFFAVFLTVGYGGGLIGSIPYWLATFLFVFAFVLIFDWQAGMARARMFRLGAVAFAVASVTSGLVTWVFTEAFLVTLP
;
A
#
# COMPACT_ATOMS: atom_id res chain seq x y z
N MET A 1 -7.84 -1.99 -24.45
CA MET A 1 -6.80 -2.01 -23.39
C MET A 1 -6.00 -0.70 -23.34
N THR A 2 -5.65 -0.09 -24.47
CA THR A 2 -4.88 1.18 -24.54
C THR A 2 -5.46 2.37 -23.76
N LYS A 3 -6.80 2.47 -23.62
CA LYS A 3 -7.47 3.53 -22.81
C LYS A 3 -7.14 3.42 -21.31
N ALA A 4 -7.17 2.20 -20.78
CA ALA A 4 -6.87 1.94 -19.38
C ALA A 4 -5.39 2.20 -19.08
N ASP A 5 -4.50 1.81 -20.01
CA ASP A 5 -3.06 2.03 -19.89
C ASP A 5 -2.68 3.52 -19.80
N PHE A 6 -3.40 4.39 -20.52
CA PHE A 6 -3.18 5.84 -20.45
C PHE A 6 -3.56 6.42 -19.10
N LEU A 7 -4.76 6.08 -18.60
CA LEU A 7 -5.25 6.57 -17.31
C LEU A 7 -4.40 6.03 -16.15
N THR A 8 -4.08 4.74 -16.18
CA THR A 8 -3.17 4.11 -15.21
C THR A 8 -1.79 4.78 -15.26
N GLY A 9 -1.26 5.06 -16.45
CA GLY A 9 -0.01 5.79 -16.61
C GLY A 9 -0.05 7.19 -15.97
N ILE A 10 -1.10 7.97 -16.22
CA ILE A 10 -1.29 9.30 -15.60
C ILE A 10 -1.39 9.18 -14.08
N ALA A 11 -2.21 8.26 -13.57
CA ALA A 11 -2.40 8.06 -12.14
C ALA A 11 -1.08 7.66 -11.46
N LEU A 12 -0.31 6.76 -12.08
CA LEU A 12 1.00 6.34 -11.59
C LEU A 12 1.99 7.50 -11.55
N VAL A 13 2.09 8.28 -12.63
CA VAL A 13 2.97 9.47 -12.70
C VAL A 13 2.60 10.50 -11.65
N ALA A 14 1.31 10.81 -11.49
CA ALA A 14 0.84 11.76 -10.48
C ALA A 14 1.16 11.27 -9.05
N PHE A 15 0.86 10.00 -8.76
CA PHE A 15 1.14 9.39 -7.47
C PHE A 15 2.65 9.33 -7.18
N SER A 16 3.47 8.89 -8.13
CA SER A 16 4.92 8.85 -7.95
C SER A 16 5.52 10.24 -7.78
N THR A 17 4.97 11.26 -8.44
CA THR A 17 5.40 12.65 -8.23
C THR A 17 5.15 13.08 -6.79
N MET A 18 3.95 12.80 -6.27
CA MET A 18 3.62 13.08 -4.87
C MET A 18 4.58 12.36 -3.92
N VAL A 19 4.83 11.06 -4.11
CA VAL A 19 5.74 10.28 -3.26
C VAL A 19 7.17 10.80 -3.36
N ALA A 20 7.64 11.21 -4.55
CA ALA A 20 8.97 11.79 -4.72
C ALA A 20 9.12 13.12 -3.97
N VAL A 21 8.10 13.98 -4.00
CA VAL A 21 8.08 15.24 -3.24
C VAL A 21 8.10 14.98 -1.73
N GLU A 22 7.28 14.05 -1.24
CA GLU A 22 7.25 13.69 0.18
C GLU A 22 8.57 13.04 0.62
N SER A 23 9.15 12.18 -0.21
CA SER A 23 10.47 11.59 0.04
C SER A 23 11.58 12.65 0.10
N TRP A 24 11.48 13.69 -0.73
CA TRP A 24 12.43 14.80 -0.74
C TRP A 24 12.34 15.68 0.52
N ARG A 25 11.14 15.83 1.07
CA ARG A 25 10.87 16.61 2.30
C ARG A 25 11.35 15.91 3.57
N MET A 26 11.69 14.62 3.50
CA MET A 26 12.13 13.87 4.68
C MET A 26 13.49 14.38 5.19
N PRO A 27 13.70 14.38 6.53
CA PRO A 27 14.94 14.85 7.13
C PRO A 27 16.16 14.06 6.63
N ARG A 28 17.20 14.79 6.26
CA ARG A 28 18.51 14.24 5.93
C ARG A 28 19.37 14.42 7.17
N PHE A 29 19.67 13.33 7.87
CA PHE A 29 20.44 13.33 9.12
C PHE A 29 21.93 13.69 8.91
N GLU A 30 22.23 14.64 8.02
CA GLU A 30 23.57 15.07 7.58
C GLU A 30 24.40 15.58 8.76
N ASN A 31 23.75 16.17 9.76
CA ASN A 31 24.40 16.70 10.96
C ASN A 31 24.72 15.62 12.02
N THR A 32 24.40 14.34 11.79
CA THR A 32 24.41 13.31 12.85
C THR A 32 25.58 12.30 12.75
N ASN A 33 26.57 12.45 11.86
CA ASN A 33 27.63 11.44 11.63
C ASN A 33 27.07 10.01 11.36
N VAL A 34 25.80 9.90 10.96
CA VAL A 34 25.15 8.63 10.61
C VAL A 34 25.43 8.33 9.13
N ASN A 35 25.48 7.05 8.78
CA ASN A 35 25.68 6.62 7.40
C ASN A 35 24.66 7.29 6.46
N PRO A 36 25.10 8.02 5.41
CA PRO A 36 24.24 8.72 4.45
C PRO A 36 23.17 7.86 3.78
N TYR A 37 23.37 6.54 3.69
CA TYR A 37 22.39 5.60 3.13
C TYR A 37 21.22 5.27 4.07
N SER A 38 21.24 5.78 5.31
CA SER A 38 20.20 5.54 6.31
C SER A 38 19.09 6.60 6.29
N VAL A 39 19.11 7.51 5.30
CA VAL A 39 18.10 8.56 5.17
C VAL A 39 16.75 7.92 4.77
N PRO A 40 15.65 8.21 5.51
CA PRO A 40 14.37 7.52 5.32
C PRO A 40 13.75 7.74 3.93
N GLY A 41 14.08 8.86 3.27
CA GLY A 41 13.56 9.21 1.95
C GLY A 41 14.18 8.46 0.77
N ILE A 42 15.29 7.72 0.94
CA ILE A 42 16.03 7.12 -0.19
C ILE A 42 15.20 6.04 -0.88
N VAL A 43 14.73 5.05 -0.13
CA VAL A 43 13.95 3.91 -0.67
C VAL A 43 12.64 4.37 -1.31
N PRO A 44 11.77 5.16 -0.63
CA PRO A 44 10.53 5.62 -1.25
C PRO A 44 10.80 6.56 -2.44
N GLY A 45 11.85 7.38 -2.40
CA GLY A 45 12.25 8.23 -3.52
C GLY A 45 12.69 7.42 -4.76
N LEU A 46 13.49 6.37 -4.56
CA LEU A 46 13.90 5.48 -5.64
C LEU A 46 12.71 4.76 -6.27
N LEU A 47 11.82 4.19 -5.45
CA LEU A 47 10.60 3.53 -5.93
C LEU A 47 9.71 4.51 -6.70
N ALA A 48 9.56 5.74 -6.21
CA ALA A 48 8.82 6.78 -6.90
C ALA A 48 9.41 7.07 -8.29
N ILE A 49 10.72 7.21 -8.42
CA ILE A 49 11.38 7.44 -9.72
C ILE A 49 11.12 6.29 -10.69
N ILE A 50 11.25 5.03 -10.23
CA ILE A 50 11.00 3.85 -11.07
C ILE A 50 9.54 3.84 -11.55
N ILE A 51 8.58 4.05 -10.64
CA ILE A 51 7.15 4.08 -10.98
C ILE A 51 6.84 5.22 -11.95
N MET A 52 7.45 6.39 -11.76
CA MET A 52 7.31 7.55 -12.65
C MET A 52 7.76 7.20 -14.08
N ILE A 53 8.92 6.55 -14.22
CA ILE A 53 9.46 6.13 -15.52
C ILE A 53 8.50 5.14 -16.19
N LEU A 54 8.07 4.10 -15.46
CA LEU A 54 7.16 3.10 -16.00
C LEU A 54 5.80 3.71 -16.39
N GLY A 55 5.25 4.61 -15.57
CA GLY A 55 4.03 5.35 -15.88
C GLY A 55 4.19 6.22 -17.13
N GLY A 56 5.33 6.90 -17.27
CA GLY A 56 5.68 7.66 -18.47
C GLY A 56 5.75 6.78 -19.73
N VAL A 57 6.39 5.61 -19.64
CA VAL A 57 6.44 4.63 -20.75
C VAL A 57 5.03 4.18 -21.15
N LEU A 58 4.13 3.95 -20.19
CA LEU A 58 2.73 3.60 -20.47
C LEU A 58 1.99 4.72 -21.20
N ILE A 59 2.17 5.97 -20.77
CA ILE A 59 1.60 7.15 -21.42
C ILE A 59 2.08 7.25 -22.87
N VAL A 60 3.41 7.25 -23.09
CA VAL A 60 4.01 7.35 -24.42
C VAL A 60 3.52 6.23 -25.32
N ARG A 61 3.56 4.98 -24.85
CA ARG A 61 3.08 3.81 -25.59
C ARG A 61 1.59 3.91 -25.93
N SER A 62 0.76 4.43 -25.03
CA SER A 62 -0.66 4.60 -25.28
C SER A 62 -0.96 5.69 -26.31
N ILE A 63 -0.22 6.82 -26.25
CA ILE A 63 -0.30 7.90 -27.24
C ILE A 63 0.08 7.37 -28.63
N SER A 64 1.20 6.64 -28.74
CA SER A 64 1.65 6.04 -30.01
C SER A 64 0.63 5.05 -30.60
N ARG A 65 -0.24 4.47 -29.78
CA ARG A 65 -1.31 3.55 -30.20
C ARG A 65 -2.69 4.23 -30.34
N GLY A 66 -2.74 5.56 -30.36
CA GLY A 66 -3.96 6.32 -30.59
C GLY A 66 -4.89 6.44 -29.37
N GLY A 67 -4.42 6.13 -28.17
CA GLY A 67 -5.22 6.20 -26.93
C GLY A 67 -5.78 7.59 -26.60
N HIS A 68 -5.12 8.66 -27.09
CA HIS A 68 -5.52 10.05 -26.91
C HIS A 68 -6.83 10.43 -27.67
N ARG A 69 -7.16 9.75 -28.77
CA ARG A 69 -8.18 10.23 -29.73
C ARG A 69 -9.62 9.79 -29.43
N LEU A 70 -9.88 9.03 -28.37
CA LEU A 70 -11.19 8.41 -28.14
C LEU A 70 -11.90 8.98 -26.90
N GLY A 71 -12.96 9.75 -27.17
CA GLY A 71 -13.89 10.41 -26.26
C GLY A 71 -14.01 9.81 -24.87
N TRP A 72 -13.76 10.67 -23.89
CA TRP A 72 -13.81 10.40 -22.47
C TRP A 72 -15.27 10.29 -22.05
N THR A 73 -15.67 9.19 -21.42
CA THR A 73 -17.00 9.08 -20.80
C THR A 73 -16.80 8.58 -19.38
N ALA A 74 -17.34 9.30 -18.39
CA ALA A 74 -17.28 8.98 -16.96
C ALA A 74 -17.68 7.52 -16.63
N ARG A 75 -18.45 6.90 -17.52
CA ARG A 75 -18.88 5.50 -17.50
C ARG A 75 -17.73 4.49 -17.66
N SER A 76 -16.65 4.85 -18.36
CA SER A 76 -15.48 3.97 -18.59
C SER A 76 -14.54 3.89 -17.39
N VAL A 77 -14.50 4.93 -16.54
CA VAL A 77 -13.68 4.98 -15.31
C VAL A 77 -14.41 4.26 -14.18
N THR A 78 -15.73 4.42 -14.10
CA THR A 78 -16.57 3.69 -13.16
C THR A 78 -16.66 2.21 -13.50
N SER A 79 -16.69 1.81 -14.78
CA SER A 79 -16.70 0.39 -15.16
C SER A 79 -15.39 -0.34 -14.85
N THR A 80 -14.24 0.33 -14.93
CA THR A 80 -12.95 -0.26 -14.53
C THR A 80 -12.83 -0.34 -13.01
N LEU A 81 -13.26 0.68 -12.27
CA LEU A 81 -13.26 0.67 -10.80
C LEU A 81 -14.30 -0.31 -10.19
N ALA A 82 -15.41 -0.57 -10.90
CA ALA A 82 -16.47 -1.46 -10.43
C ALA A 82 -16.18 -2.96 -10.66
N ALA A 83 -15.07 -3.31 -11.31
CA ALA A 83 -14.68 -4.70 -11.48
C ALA A 83 -14.48 -5.40 -10.11
N PRO A 84 -14.86 -6.68 -9.94
CA PRO A 84 -14.71 -7.40 -8.67
C PRO A 84 -13.28 -7.42 -8.14
N GLU A 85 -12.28 -7.47 -9.04
CA GLU A 85 -10.86 -7.41 -8.70
C GLU A 85 -10.46 -6.05 -8.09
N ASN A 86 -11.08 -4.96 -8.52
CA ASN A 86 -10.79 -3.62 -8.02
C ASN A 86 -11.33 -3.39 -6.60
N LYS A 87 -12.35 -4.14 -6.17
CA LYS A 87 -12.84 -4.08 -4.79
C LYS A 87 -11.80 -4.58 -3.80
N ARG A 88 -11.11 -5.69 -4.11
CA ARG A 88 -10.01 -6.22 -3.28
C ARG A 88 -8.86 -5.23 -3.21
N LEU A 89 -8.49 -4.62 -4.34
CA LEU A 89 -7.47 -3.58 -4.38
C LEU A 89 -7.86 -2.37 -3.51
N PHE A 90 -9.11 -1.92 -3.61
CA PHE A 90 -9.61 -0.81 -2.79
C PHE A 90 -9.53 -1.11 -1.29
N PHE A 91 -9.97 -2.30 -0.85
CA PHE A 91 -9.84 -2.70 0.55
C PHE A 91 -8.38 -2.81 0.99
N ALA A 92 -7.48 -3.31 0.14
CA ALA A 92 -6.05 -3.37 0.45
C ALA A 92 -5.48 -1.97 0.71
N VAL A 93 -5.77 -1.03 -0.19
CA VAL A 93 -5.33 0.37 -0.05
C VAL A 93 -5.94 1.00 1.19
N PHE A 94 -7.25 0.84 1.40
CA PHE A 94 -7.95 1.40 2.55
C PHE A 94 -7.40 0.88 3.88
N LEU A 95 -7.22 -0.44 4.02
CA LEU A 95 -6.63 -1.02 5.24
C LEU A 95 -5.19 -0.54 5.46
N THR A 96 -4.38 -0.49 4.40
CA THR A 96 -2.96 -0.12 4.53
C THR A 96 -2.79 1.34 4.91
N VAL A 97 -3.53 2.24 4.25
CA VAL A 97 -3.51 3.68 4.57
C VAL A 97 -4.12 3.93 5.95
N GLY A 98 -5.22 3.25 6.29
CA GLY A 98 -5.86 3.38 7.61
C GLY A 98 -4.94 2.90 8.74
N TYR A 99 -4.21 1.81 8.53
CA TYR A 99 -3.21 1.33 9.48
C TYR A 99 -2.09 2.35 9.67
N GLY A 100 -1.42 2.75 8.59
CA GLY A 100 -0.25 3.62 8.67
C GLY A 100 -0.57 5.05 9.09
N GLY A 101 -1.63 5.64 8.57
CA GLY A 101 -2.00 7.04 8.81
C GLY A 101 -2.97 7.28 9.95
N GLY A 102 -3.68 6.24 10.42
CA GLY A 102 -4.72 6.36 11.45
C GLY A 102 -4.42 5.60 12.73
N LEU A 103 -4.13 4.30 12.64
CA LEU A 103 -3.95 3.46 13.83
C LEU A 103 -2.61 3.69 14.53
N ILE A 104 -1.52 3.80 13.75
CA ILE A 104 -0.19 4.05 14.31
C ILE A 104 -0.18 5.43 14.99
N GLY A 105 0.15 5.46 16.28
CA GLY A 105 0.17 6.67 17.11
C GLY A 105 -1.15 7.00 17.82
N SER A 106 -2.26 6.35 17.45
CA SER A 106 -3.57 6.53 18.11
C SER A 106 -3.85 5.45 19.17
N ILE A 107 -3.34 4.24 18.96
CA ILE A 107 -3.45 3.10 19.87
C ILE A 107 -2.08 2.42 19.99
N PRO A 108 -1.85 1.59 21.03
CA PRO A 108 -0.57 0.89 21.19
C PRO A 108 -0.19 0.09 19.94
N TYR A 109 1.07 0.19 19.52
CA TYR A 109 1.57 -0.39 18.27
C TYR A 109 1.22 -1.87 18.13
N TRP A 110 1.44 -2.66 19.18
CA TRP A 110 1.14 -4.10 19.16
C TRP A 110 -0.34 -4.36 18.82
N LEU A 111 -1.26 -3.54 19.33
CA LEU A 111 -2.68 -3.66 19.07
C LEU A 111 -3.02 -3.20 17.64
N ALA A 112 -2.41 -2.11 17.18
CA ALA A 112 -2.56 -1.64 15.80
C ALA A 112 -2.15 -2.73 14.78
N THR A 113 -0.97 -3.31 14.97
CA THR A 113 -0.44 -4.37 14.08
C THR A 113 -1.31 -5.62 14.17
N PHE A 114 -1.74 -6.01 15.38
CA PHE A 114 -2.64 -7.15 15.56
C PHE A 114 -3.95 -6.95 14.80
N LEU A 115 -4.63 -5.81 15.01
CA LEU A 115 -5.91 -5.50 14.36
C LEU A 115 -5.77 -5.44 12.84
N PHE A 116 -4.70 -4.82 12.34
CA PHE A 116 -4.43 -4.75 10.91
C PHE A 116 -4.25 -6.15 10.30
N VAL A 117 -3.34 -6.97 10.83
CA VAL A 117 -3.07 -8.32 10.29
C VAL A 117 -4.32 -9.20 10.40
N PHE A 118 -5.01 -9.15 11.54
CA PHE A 118 -6.23 -9.90 11.77
C PHE A 118 -7.33 -9.52 10.77
N ALA A 119 -7.62 -8.23 10.61
CA ALA A 119 -8.61 -7.74 9.66
C ALA A 119 -8.22 -8.05 8.21
N PHE A 120 -6.93 -7.93 7.88
CA PHE A 120 -6.43 -8.21 6.53
C PHE A 120 -6.65 -9.69 6.18
N VAL A 121 -6.25 -10.62 7.04
CA VAL A 121 -6.48 -12.07 6.81
C VAL A 121 -7.98 -12.35 6.71
N LEU A 122 -8.79 -11.84 7.62
CA LEU A 122 -10.23 -12.06 7.58
C LEU A 122 -10.86 -11.53 6.29
N ILE A 123 -10.54 -10.32 5.84
CA ILE A 123 -11.17 -9.74 4.65
C ILE A 123 -10.72 -10.45 3.37
N PHE A 124 -9.45 -10.83 3.26
CA PHE A 124 -8.89 -11.39 2.03
C PHE A 124 -9.07 -12.91 1.87
N ASP A 125 -9.11 -13.66 2.97
CA ASP A 125 -9.32 -15.11 2.95
C ASP A 125 -10.77 -15.53 3.20
N TRP A 126 -11.67 -14.56 3.46
CA TRP A 126 -13.09 -14.86 3.57
C TRP A 126 -13.71 -15.27 2.24
N GLN A 127 -14.31 -16.46 2.22
CA GLN A 127 -15.06 -16.97 1.08
C GLN A 127 -16.56 -17.00 1.42
N ALA A 128 -17.39 -16.44 0.53
CA ALA A 128 -18.84 -16.51 0.69
C ALA A 128 -19.32 -17.97 0.63
N GLY A 129 -20.17 -18.38 1.58
CA GLY A 129 -20.69 -19.76 1.66
C GLY A 129 -19.80 -20.76 2.42
N MET A 130 -18.80 -20.30 3.17
CA MET A 130 -17.99 -21.19 4.02
C MET A 130 -18.81 -21.93 5.07
N ALA A 131 -18.53 -23.22 5.24
CA ALA A 131 -19.03 -24.00 6.37
C ALA A 131 -18.55 -23.40 7.70
N ARG A 132 -19.39 -23.49 8.74
CA ARG A 132 -19.15 -22.87 10.05
C ARG A 132 -17.81 -23.29 10.67
N ALA A 133 -17.41 -24.56 10.50
CA ALA A 133 -16.11 -25.07 10.94
C ALA A 133 -14.92 -24.39 10.25
N ARG A 134 -15.03 -24.10 8.95
CA ARG A 134 -13.98 -23.40 8.18
C ARG A 134 -13.87 -21.94 8.59
N MET A 135 -15.00 -21.30 8.89
CA MET A 135 -15.06 -19.93 9.42
C MET A 135 -14.36 -19.82 10.77
N PHE A 136 -14.63 -20.74 11.71
CA PHE A 136 -13.93 -20.79 12.99
C PHE A 136 -12.43 -21.06 12.82
N ARG A 137 -12.06 -21.99 11.94
CA ARG A 137 -10.65 -22.25 11.63
C ARG A 137 -9.96 -21.01 11.06
N LEU A 138 -10.60 -20.29 10.14
CA LEU A 138 -10.07 -19.03 9.59
C LEU A 138 -9.84 -18.00 10.70
N GLY A 139 -10.84 -17.80 11.58
CA GLY A 139 -10.70 -16.91 12.73
C GLY A 139 -9.56 -17.30 13.66
N ALA A 140 -9.42 -18.60 13.97
CA ALA A 140 -8.34 -19.11 14.82
C ALA A 140 -6.96 -18.92 14.19
N VAL A 141 -6.82 -19.20 12.89
CA VAL A 141 -5.57 -18.99 12.15
C VAL A 141 -5.24 -17.51 12.05
N ALA A 142 -6.22 -16.66 11.71
CA ALA A 142 -6.04 -15.21 11.66
C ALA A 142 -5.59 -14.66 13.02
N PHE A 143 -6.20 -15.12 14.11
CA PHE A 143 -5.83 -14.72 15.47
C PHE A 143 -4.40 -15.15 15.84
N ALA A 144 -4.04 -16.40 15.52
CA ALA A 144 -2.71 -16.93 15.78
C ALA A 144 -1.64 -16.16 14.98
N VAL A 145 -1.86 -15.97 13.68
CA VAL A 145 -0.95 -15.22 12.81
C VAL A 145 -0.83 -13.77 13.28
N ALA A 146 -1.94 -13.08 13.55
CA ALA A 146 -1.92 -11.70 14.02
C ALA A 146 -1.20 -11.56 15.37
N SER A 147 -1.43 -12.47 16.32
CA SER A 147 -0.75 -12.48 17.62
C SER A 147 0.76 -12.68 17.47
N VAL A 148 1.16 -13.69 16.69
CA VAL A 148 2.58 -14.02 16.46
C VAL A 148 3.28 -12.87 15.73
N THR A 149 2.68 -12.35 14.67
CA THR A 149 3.24 -11.23 13.90
C THR A 149 3.35 -9.97 14.76
N SER A 150 2.29 -9.60 15.48
CA SER A 150 2.30 -8.43 16.36
C SER A 150 3.39 -8.55 17.44
N GLY A 151 3.45 -9.69 18.14
CA GLY A 151 4.45 -9.92 19.17
C GLY A 151 5.89 -9.92 18.64
N LEU A 152 6.13 -10.65 17.54
CA LEU A 152 7.47 -10.77 16.95
C LEU A 152 7.95 -9.43 16.39
N VAL A 153 7.10 -8.69 15.68
CA VAL A 153 7.46 -7.37 15.15
C VAL A 153 7.71 -6.39 16.29
N THR A 154 6.84 -6.34 17.30
CA THR A 154 7.05 -5.49 18.48
C THR A 154 8.38 -5.82 19.15
N TRP A 155 8.66 -7.10 19.37
CA TRP A 155 9.91 -7.56 19.98
C TRP A 155 11.14 -7.18 19.15
N VAL A 156 11.12 -7.42 17.83
CA VAL A 156 12.23 -7.05 16.94
C VAL A 156 12.49 -5.54 16.96
N PHE A 157 11.44 -4.73 16.91
CA PHE A 157 11.59 -3.27 16.90
C PHE A 157 12.10 -2.74 18.25
N THR A 158 11.58 -3.24 19.37
CA THR A 158 11.97 -2.77 20.70
C THR A 158 13.33 -3.32 21.15
N GLU A 159 13.64 -4.59 20.87
CA GLU A 159 14.84 -5.25 21.40
C GLU A 159 15.98 -5.30 20.40
N ALA A 160 15.71 -5.57 19.11
CA ALA A 160 16.77 -5.65 18.10
C ALA A 160 17.10 -4.28 17.50
N PHE A 161 16.08 -3.45 17.26
CA PHE A 161 16.27 -2.10 16.70
C PHE A 161 16.24 -0.98 17.74
N LEU A 162 15.91 -1.28 19.00
CA LEU A 162 15.86 -0.30 20.10
C LEU A 162 14.98 0.92 19.79
N VAL A 163 13.88 0.69 19.05
CA VAL A 163 12.90 1.70 18.68
C VAL A 163 11.79 1.73 19.72
N THR A 164 11.54 2.91 20.27
CA THR A 164 10.37 3.18 21.11
C THR A 164 9.13 3.22 20.23
N LEU A 165 8.30 2.19 20.31
CA LEU A 165 7.03 2.12 19.62
C LEU A 165 5.94 2.89 20.42
N PRO A 166 5.02 3.58 19.73
CA PRO A 166 3.91 4.29 20.36
C PRO A 166 2.85 3.34 20.95
#